data_AF-A0A7S1WCN6-F1
#
_entry.id   AF-A0A7S1WCN6-F1
#
_cell.length_a   1.000
_cell.length_b   1.000
_cell.length_c   1.000
_cell.angle_alpha   90.00
_cell.angle_beta   90.00
_cell.angle_gamma   90.00
#
_symmetry.space_group_name_H-M   'P 1'
#
loop_
_entity.id
_entity.type
_entity.pdbx_description
1 polymer ?
#
loop_
_entity_poly.entity_id
_entity_poly.type
_entity_poly.pdbx_seq_one_letter_code
_entity_poly.pdbx_strand_id
1 'polypeptide(L)'
;MVWWYRLVLGVDYWEYREFMRRNQRLYNCSFFDMQTPEIRSRCIDGYIRHNEEVRRAVPPERLLEFNVKQGWDPLCRFLGLPVPEEPFPWRDYTKAFGKKDRGFVFS
;
A
#
# COMPACT_ATOMS: atom_id res chain seq x y z
N MET A 1 -23.70 2.15 10.25
CA MET A 1 -22.58 1.18 10.34
C MET A 1 -21.29 1.63 9.62
N VAL A 2 -21.21 2.87 9.10
CA VAL A 2 -19.98 3.42 8.44
C VAL A 2 -19.18 4.37 9.34
N TRP A 3 -19.81 4.95 10.37
CA TRP A 3 -19.19 5.89 11.32
C TRP A 3 -18.01 5.31 12.12
N TRP A 4 -17.96 3.98 12.31
CA TRP A 4 -16.90 3.31 13.05
C TRP A 4 -15.53 3.41 12.36
N TYR A 5 -15.49 3.39 11.03
CA TYR A 5 -14.24 3.54 10.25
C TYR A 5 -13.62 4.92 10.46
N ARG A 6 -14.45 5.96 10.50
CA ARG A 6 -14.02 7.33 10.77
C ARG A 6 -13.48 7.48 12.20
N LEU A 7 -14.15 6.87 13.18
CA LEU A 7 -13.76 6.93 14.60
C LEU A 7 -12.49 6.13 14.91
N VAL A 8 -12.31 4.95 14.32
CA VAL A 8 -11.21 4.02 14.69
C VAL A 8 -10.01 4.15 13.77
N LEU A 9 -10.22 4.40 12.49
CA LEU A 9 -9.15 4.39 11.48
C LEU A 9 -8.82 5.79 10.95
N GLY A 10 -9.65 6.79 11.26
CA GLY A 10 -9.47 8.16 10.77
C GLY A 10 -9.68 8.30 9.27
N VAL A 11 -10.28 7.30 8.62
CA VAL A 11 -10.53 7.26 7.16
C VAL A 11 -12.01 7.14 6.92
N ASP A 12 -12.54 7.88 5.95
CA ASP A 12 -13.91 7.64 5.52
C ASP A 12 -14.01 6.27 4.83
N TYR A 13 -15.03 5.50 5.19
CA TYR A 13 -15.23 4.15 4.66
C TYR A 13 -15.37 4.14 3.13
N TRP A 14 -15.99 5.17 2.56
CA TRP A 14 -16.19 5.29 1.12
C TRP A 14 -14.90 5.67 0.42
N GLU A 15 -14.07 6.53 1.01
CA GLU A 15 -12.72 6.84 0.51
C GLU A 15 -11.84 5.58 0.48
N TYR A 16 -11.84 4.80 1.57
CA TYR A 16 -11.11 3.53 1.63
C TYR A 16 -11.61 2.54 0.56
N ARG A 17 -12.93 2.41 0.39
CA ARG A 17 -13.49 1.51 -0.63
C ARG A 17 -13.20 1.96 -2.05
N GLU A 18 -13.26 3.26 -2.34
CA GLU A 18 -12.88 3.79 -3.64
C GLU A 18 -11.41 3.57 -3.94
N PHE A 19 -10.52 3.84 -2.98
CA PHE A 19 -9.10 3.53 -3.08
C PHE A 19 -8.86 2.05 -3.44
N MET A 20 -9.51 1.13 -2.70
CA MET A 20 -9.37 -0.31 -2.95
C MET A 20 -9.93 -0.70 -4.33
N ARG A 21 -11.08 -0.19 -4.75
CA ARG A 21 -11.63 -0.46 -6.09
C ARG A 21 -10.73 0.06 -7.21
N ARG A 22 -10.18 1.27 -7.05
CA ARG A 22 -9.30 1.88 -8.06
C ARG A 22 -8.00 1.07 -8.22
N ASN A 23 -7.37 0.69 -7.12
CA ASN A 23 -6.18 -0.16 -7.16
C ASN A 23 -6.46 -1.54 -7.75
N GLN A 24 -7.61 -2.13 -7.44
CA GLN A 24 -8.00 -3.43 -8.01
C GLN A 24 -8.17 -3.37 -9.54
N ARG A 25 -8.73 -2.27 -10.06
CA ARG A 25 -8.80 -2.03 -11.51
C ARG A 25 -7.42 -1.82 -12.11
N LEU A 26 -6.58 -1.03 -11.45
CA LEU A 26 -5.22 -0.72 -11.90
C LEU A 26 -4.35 -1.98 -12.03
N TYR A 27 -4.41 -2.86 -11.02
CA TYR A 27 -3.66 -4.11 -11.01
C TYR A 27 -4.38 -5.26 -11.74
N ASN A 28 -5.58 -5.03 -12.28
CA ASN A 28 -6.44 -6.07 -12.87
C ASN A 28 -6.60 -7.30 -11.94
N CYS A 29 -6.85 -7.04 -10.66
CA CYS A 29 -6.88 -8.05 -9.60
C CYS A 29 -7.88 -7.65 -8.51
N SER A 30 -8.58 -8.62 -7.90
CA SER A 30 -9.39 -8.42 -6.71
C SER A 30 -8.65 -8.95 -5.48
N PHE A 31 -8.49 -8.11 -4.45
CA PHE A 31 -7.95 -8.51 -3.14
C PHE A 31 -9.01 -9.13 -2.23
N PHE A 32 -10.27 -9.17 -2.67
CA PHE A 32 -11.38 -9.76 -1.91
C PHE A 32 -11.67 -11.20 -2.35
N ASP A 33 -11.16 -11.62 -3.51
CA ASP A 33 -11.31 -12.98 -4.00
C ASP A 33 -10.40 -13.92 -3.21
N MET A 34 -10.79 -15.19 -3.11
CA MET A 34 -9.90 -16.23 -2.59
C MET A 34 -8.63 -16.27 -3.44
N GLN A 35 -7.48 -16.05 -2.81
CA GLN A 35 -6.20 -15.94 -3.50
C GLN A 35 -5.64 -17.33 -3.84
N THR A 36 -6.18 -17.97 -4.88
CA THR A 36 -5.57 -19.17 -5.48
C THR A 36 -4.19 -18.82 -6.07
N PRO A 37 -3.31 -19.81 -6.34
CA PRO A 37 -2.02 -19.55 -6.97
C PRO A 37 -2.12 -18.73 -8.27
N GLU A 38 -3.12 -19.00 -9.10
CA GLU A 38 -3.34 -18.32 -10.38
C GLU A 38 -3.76 -16.86 -10.16
N ILE A 39 -4.70 -16.62 -9.24
CA ILE A 39 -5.14 -15.26 -8.89
C ILE A 39 -3.98 -14.49 -8.30
N ARG A 40 -3.21 -15.10 -7.39
CA ARG A 40 -2.03 -14.49 -6.77
C ARG A 40 -1.00 -14.07 -7.83
N SER A 41 -0.69 -14.95 -8.79
CA SER A 41 0.22 -14.63 -9.90
C SER A 41 -0.28 -13.42 -10.69
N ARG A 42 -1.55 -13.43 -11.11
CA ARG A 42 -2.15 -12.31 -11.86
C ARG A 42 -2.07 -10.99 -11.10
N CYS A 43 -2.29 -11.00 -9.79
CA CYS A 43 -2.17 -9.82 -8.94
C CYS A 43 -0.73 -9.29 -8.85
N ILE A 44 0.26 -10.19 -8.71
CA ILE A 44 1.68 -9.83 -8.71
C ILE A 44 2.08 -9.24 -10.07
N ASP A 45 1.68 -9.87 -11.16
CA ASP A 45 1.97 -9.39 -12.52
C ASP A 45 1.38 -8.00 -12.77
N GLY A 46 0.15 -7.76 -12.29
CA GLY A 46 -0.49 -6.45 -12.36
C GLY A 46 0.24 -5.38 -11.56
N TYR A 47 0.70 -5.71 -10.35
CA TYR A 47 1.52 -4.83 -9.52
C TYR A 47 2.86 -4.49 -10.19
N ILE A 48 3.56 -5.50 -10.72
CA ILE A 48 4.84 -5.31 -11.42
C ILE A 48 4.65 -4.40 -12.64
N ARG A 49 3.64 -4.71 -13.48
CA ARG A 49 3.33 -3.90 -14.67
C ARG A 49 3.06 -2.45 -14.31
N HIS A 50 2.25 -2.19 -13.28
CA HIS A 50 1.97 -0.82 -12.85
C HIS A 50 3.25 -0.07 -12.42
N ASN A 51 4.11 -0.72 -11.64
CA ASN A 51 5.37 -0.11 -11.22
C ASN A 51 6.28 0.21 -12.43
N GLU A 52 6.34 -0.67 -13.42
CA GLU A 52 7.06 -0.40 -14.67
C GLU A 52 6.48 0.79 -15.46
N GLU A 53 5.14 0.89 -15.53
CA GLU A 53 4.47 2.03 -16.17
C GLU A 53 4.82 3.35 -15.46
N VAL A 54 4.82 3.38 -14.13
CA VAL A 54 5.24 4.56 -13.35
C VAL A 54 6.69 4.92 -13.63
N ARG A 55 7.61 3.94 -13.63
CA ARG A 55 9.04 4.15 -13.95
C ARG A 55 9.26 4.70 -15.37
N ARG A 56 8.44 4.29 -16.33
CA ARG A 56 8.53 4.77 -17.73
C ARG A 56 7.92 6.16 -17.90
N ALA A 57 6.85 6.45 -17.17
CA ALA A 57 6.07 7.68 -17.35
C ALA A 57 6.63 8.88 -16.55
N VAL A 58 7.30 8.65 -15.42
CA VAL A 58 7.80 9.71 -14.54
C VAL A 58 9.31 9.89 -14.77
N PRO A 59 9.78 11.13 -15.01
CA PRO A 59 11.22 11.40 -15.11
C PRO A 59 11.97 10.93 -13.84
N PRO A 60 13.16 10.31 -13.96
CA PRO A 60 13.89 9.74 -12.82
C PRO A 60 14.14 10.73 -11.68
N GLU A 61 14.40 11.99 -11.99
CA GLU A 61 14.62 13.07 -11.02
C GLU A 61 13.36 13.45 -10.23
N ARG A 62 12.18 13.02 -10.68
CA ARG A 62 10.88 13.22 -10.03
C ARG A 62 10.30 11.94 -9.46
N LEU A 63 11.04 10.82 -9.48
CA LEU A 63 10.60 9.52 -8.98
C LEU A 63 11.51 9.03 -7.86
N LEU A 64 10.91 8.68 -6.73
CA LEU A 64 11.58 7.97 -5.64
C LEU A 64 10.98 6.57 -5.47
N GLU A 65 11.80 5.54 -5.69
CA GLU A 65 11.48 4.18 -5.27
C GLU A 65 11.81 4.01 -3.78
N PHE A 66 10.79 4.17 -2.94
CA PHE A 66 10.95 4.23 -1.50
C PHE A 66 10.54 2.91 -0.82
N ASN A 67 11.44 2.34 0.00
CA ASN A 67 11.11 1.26 0.92
C ASN A 67 10.83 1.85 2.30
N VAL A 68 9.60 1.71 2.79
CA VAL A 68 9.15 2.26 4.09
C VAL A 68 10.01 1.82 5.29
N LYS A 69 10.75 0.71 5.18
CA LYS A 69 11.70 0.26 6.22
C LYS A 69 12.93 1.16 6.35
N GLN A 70 13.20 2.01 5.36
CA GLN A 70 14.31 2.96 5.36
C GLN A 70 14.04 4.21 6.22
N GLY A 71 12.80 4.41 6.68
CA GLY A 71 12.44 5.55 7.52
C GLY A 71 12.50 6.89 6.79
N TRP A 72 12.77 7.97 7.53
CA TRP A 72 12.70 9.34 7.01
C TRP A 72 13.79 9.69 5.99
N ASP A 73 15.00 9.14 6.10
CA ASP A 73 16.19 9.64 5.40
C ASP A 73 16.02 9.76 3.87
N PRO A 74 15.69 8.71 3.11
CA PRO A 74 15.61 8.82 1.65
C PRO A 74 14.44 9.70 1.19
N LEU A 75 13.35 9.74 1.97
CA LEU A 75 12.17 10.56 1.66
C LEU A 75 12.48 12.05 1.84
N CYS A 76 13.02 12.43 3.00
CA CYS A 76 13.38 13.81 3.31
C CYS A 76 14.44 14.33 2.34
N ARG A 77 15.46 13.51 2.04
CA ARG A 77 16.50 13.85 1.05
C ARG A 77 15.92 14.14 -0.34
N PHE A 78 15.02 13.28 -0.81
CA PHE A 78 14.37 13.45 -2.11
C PHE A 78 13.49 14.71 -2.16
N LEU A 79 12.80 15.04 -1.06
CA LEU A 79 11.94 16.22 -0.95
C LEU A 79 12.70 17.52 -0.64
N GLY A 80 14.00 17.45 -0.31
CA GLY A 80 14.78 18.61 0.12
C GLY A 80 14.34 19.18 1.48
N LEU A 81 13.82 18.31 2.37
CA LEU A 81 13.30 18.68 3.69
C LEU A 81 14.22 18.15 4.80
N PRO A 82 14.23 18.80 5.98
CA PRO A 82 14.94 18.27 7.14
C PRO A 82 14.32 16.96 7.62
N VAL A 83 15.13 16.08 8.21
CA VAL A 83 14.67 14.86 8.87
C VAL A 83 14.03 15.23 10.22
N PRO A 84 12.78 14.84 10.50
CA PRO A 84 12.15 15.07 11.79
C PRO A 84 12.83 14.29 12.93
N GLU A 85 12.74 14.80 14.16
CA GLU A 85 13.20 14.09 15.36
C GLU A 85 12.26 12.94 15.77
N GLU A 86 11.01 12.97 15.30
CA GLU A 86 10.02 11.94 15.59
C GLU A 86 10.31 10.62 14.84
N PRO A 87 9.98 9.47 15.44
CA PRO A 87 10.17 8.18 14.76
C PRO A 87 9.30 8.09 13.50
N PHE A 88 9.81 7.41 12.47
CA PHE A 88 9.05 7.18 11.25
C PHE A 88 7.75 6.43 11.58
N PRO A 89 6.58 6.91 11.09
CA PRO A 89 5.30 6.36 11.49
C PRO A 89 5.16 4.91 11.03
N TRP A 90 4.79 4.04 11.97
CA TRP A 90 4.50 2.64 11.69
C TRP A 90 3.06 2.32 12.10
N ARG A 91 2.12 2.59 11.18
CA ARG A 91 0.72 2.21 11.33
C ARG A 91 0.34 1.27 10.19
N ASP A 92 0.24 -0.01 10.53
CA ASP A 92 -0.26 -1.05 9.64
C ASP A 92 -1.68 -1.45 10.08
N TYR A 93 -2.67 -1.04 9.29
CA TYR A 93 -4.08 -1.28 9.57
C TYR A 93 -4.45 -2.77 9.49
N THR A 94 -3.65 -3.62 8.83
CA THR A 94 -3.90 -5.07 8.79
C THR A 94 -3.78 -5.72 10.16
N LYS A 95 -3.04 -5.11 11.10
CA LYS A 95 -2.94 -5.57 12.50
C LYS A 95 -4.07 -5.05 13.39
N ALA A 96 -4.70 -3.92 13.04
CA ALA A 96 -5.83 -3.38 13.76
C ALA A 96 -7.11 -4.23 13.57
N PHE A 97 -7.23 -4.88 12.42
CA PHE A 97 -8.20 -5.96 12.19
C PHE A 97 -7.60 -7.27 12.66
N GLY A 98 -7.64 -7.51 13.97
CA GLY A 98 -6.99 -8.63 14.65
C GLY A 98 -6.92 -9.92 13.84
N LYS A 99 -5.70 -10.48 13.77
CA LYS A 99 -5.46 -11.85 13.34
C LYS A 99 -6.52 -12.78 13.95
N LYS A 100 -7.41 -13.32 13.12
CA LYS A 100 -7.72 -14.75 13.26
C LYS A 100 -6.67 -15.46 12.44
N ASP A 101 -5.64 -15.95 13.14
CA ASP A 101 -4.61 -16.81 12.57
C ASP A 101 -5.27 -17.94 11.75
N ARG A 102 -5.26 -17.80 10.42
CA ARG A 102 -5.18 -18.93 9.51
C ARG A 102 -4.02 -18.64 8.56
N GLY A 103 -2.88 -19.21 8.96
CA GLY A 103 -1.63 -19.39 8.25
C GLY A 103 -1.48 -18.68 6.91
N PHE A 104 -0.75 -17.57 6.92
CA PHE A 104 0.16 -17.24 5.83
C PHE A 104 1.54 -17.07 6.44
N VAL A 105 2.25 -18.19 6.57
CA VAL A 105 3.70 -18.19 6.72
C VAL A 105 4.25 -17.93 5.33
N PHE A 106 4.94 -16.79 5.16
CA PHE A 106 5.89 -16.65 4.07
C PHE A 106 7.15 -17.40 4.48
N SER A 107 7.30 -18.60 3.92
CA SER A 107 8.56 -19.33 3.79
C SER A 107 8.68 -19.76 2.34
#